data_AF-A0AAJ1V6C6-F1
#
_entry.id   AF-A0AAJ1V6C6-F1
#
_cell.length_a   1.000
_cell.length_b   1.000
_cell.length_c   1.000
_cell.angle_alpha   90.00
_cell.angle_beta   90.00
_cell.angle_gamma   90.00
#
_symmetry.space_group_name_H-M   'P 1'
#
loop_
_entity.id
_entity.type
_entity.pdbx_description
1 polymer ?
#
loop_
_entity_poly.entity_id
_entity_poly.type
_entity_poly.pdbx_seq_one_letter_code
_entity_poly.pdbx_strand_id
1 'polypeptide(L)'
;MKIFFENYADDLQVETELPLEGSLSQAIEIFHNLPDYDGSYIGLVNRDGNTVQISKYDRFLFLIEIPVYQEQASYYALFTYFQVIQLLQDLYKGFDPYTIKGLKFEQYLNKKATK
;
A
#
# COMPACT_ATOMS: atom_id res chain seq x y z
N MET A 1 -5.93 -12.01 6.12
CA MET A 1 -5.52 -10.78 5.41
C MET A 1 -4.16 -11.12 4.89
N LYS A 2 -3.92 -10.93 3.61
CA LYS A 2 -2.62 -11.31 3.05
C LYS A 2 -1.72 -10.09 2.95
N ILE A 3 -0.43 -10.31 3.12
CA ILE A 3 0.61 -9.29 3.07
C ILE A 3 1.56 -9.64 1.93
N PHE A 4 1.95 -8.63 1.17
CA PHE A 4 3.11 -8.63 0.29
C PHE A 4 3.95 -7.40 0.63
N PHE A 5 5.23 -7.41 0.35
CA PHE A 5 6.09 -6.25 0.62
C PHE A 5 7.40 -6.38 -0.13
N GLU A 6 8.07 -5.25 -0.29
CA GLU A 6 9.42 -5.19 -0.82
C GLU A 6 10.21 -4.25 0.08
N ASN A 7 11.27 -4.78 0.69
CA ASN A 7 12.25 -4.04 1.47
C ASN A 7 13.61 -4.14 0.77
N TYR A 8 13.98 -3.07 0.08
CA TYR A 8 15.23 -3.00 -0.68
C TYR A 8 16.49 -2.88 0.19
N ALA A 9 16.39 -2.42 1.44
CA ALA A 9 17.54 -2.31 2.31
C ALA A 9 18.07 -3.69 2.73
N ASP A 10 17.18 -4.65 2.92
CA ASP A 10 17.49 -6.01 3.38
C ASP A 10 17.35 -7.09 2.29
N ASP A 11 17.05 -6.71 1.04
CA ASP A 11 16.74 -7.62 -0.08
C ASP A 11 15.66 -8.65 0.30
N LEU A 12 14.66 -8.21 1.06
CA LEU A 12 13.59 -9.05 1.59
C LEU A 12 12.28 -8.71 0.88
N GLN A 13 11.64 -9.73 0.32
CA GLN A 13 10.39 -9.56 -0.42
C GLN A 13 9.38 -10.68 -0.16
N VAL A 14 8.11 -10.32 -0.27
CA VAL A 14 6.99 -11.23 -0.50
C VAL A 14 6.27 -10.72 -1.74
N GLU A 15 6.19 -11.54 -2.78
CA GLU A 15 5.67 -11.15 -4.08
C GLU A 15 4.17 -10.80 -4.04
N THR A 16 3.79 -9.76 -4.79
CA THR A 16 2.39 -9.31 -4.93
C THR A 16 1.46 -10.38 -5.51
N GLU A 17 1.97 -11.26 -6.37
CA GLU A 17 1.22 -12.38 -6.98
C GLU A 17 0.97 -13.52 -5.98
N LEU A 18 1.81 -13.64 -4.95
CA LEU A 18 1.76 -14.72 -3.95
C LEU A 18 1.78 -14.15 -2.52
N PRO A 19 0.80 -13.31 -2.15
CA PRO A 19 0.79 -12.67 -0.84
C PRO A 19 0.53 -13.72 0.25
N LEU A 20 1.21 -13.59 1.38
CA LEU A 20 1.17 -14.55 2.49
C LEU A 20 0.17 -14.14 3.56
N GLU A 21 -0.47 -15.10 4.24
CA GLU A 21 -1.31 -14.76 5.40
C GLU A 21 -0.46 -14.08 6.48
N GLY A 22 -0.94 -12.94 6.97
CA GLY A 22 -0.27 -12.15 7.97
C GLY A 22 -1.21 -11.66 9.05
N SER A 23 -0.65 -11.44 10.24
CA SER A 23 -1.33 -10.81 11.37
C SER A 23 -1.15 -9.30 11.36
N LEU A 24 -2.04 -8.59 12.07
CA LEU A 24 -1.92 -7.13 12.26
C LEU A 24 -0.57 -6.75 12.85
N SER A 25 -0.08 -7.52 13.82
CA SER A 25 1.23 -7.27 14.45
C SER A 25 2.37 -7.34 13.43
N GLN A 26 2.36 -8.35 12.55
CA GLN A 26 3.36 -8.45 11.48
C GLN A 26 3.25 -7.31 10.48
N ALA A 27 2.03 -6.90 10.10
CA ALA A 27 1.85 -5.76 9.21
C ALA A 27 2.41 -4.45 9.81
N ILE A 28 2.18 -4.22 11.10
CA ILE A 28 2.73 -3.05 11.81
C ILE A 28 4.26 -3.13 11.90
N GLU A 29 4.82 -4.31 12.19
CA GLU A 29 6.26 -4.53 12.27
C GLU A 29 6.94 -4.26 10.92
N ILE A 30 6.42 -4.83 9.83
CA ILE A 30 6.91 -4.60 8.47
C ILE A 30 6.81 -3.11 8.12
N PHE A 31 5.67 -2.47 8.38
CA PHE A 31 5.50 -1.04 8.15
C PHE A 31 6.51 -0.19 8.93
N HIS A 32 6.75 -0.51 10.20
CA HIS A 32 7.68 0.22 11.05
C HIS A 32 9.13 0.10 10.57
N ASN A 33 9.47 -1.05 9.99
CA ASN A 33 10.80 -1.35 9.47
C ASN A 33 10.95 -0.99 7.99
N LEU A 34 9.97 -0.31 7.37
CA LEU A 34 10.14 0.18 6.00
C LEU A 34 11.31 1.16 5.94
N PRO A 35 12.29 0.92 5.05
CA PRO A 35 13.43 1.81 4.94
C PRO A 35 13.02 3.18 4.37
N ASP A 36 13.87 4.17 4.69
CA ASP A 36 13.57 5.57 4.46
C ASP A 36 13.76 6.04 3.01
N TYR A 37 14.50 5.29 2.16
CA TYR A 37 15.09 5.80 0.93
C TYR A 37 15.27 4.74 -0.16
N ASP A 38 14.19 4.22 -0.74
CA ASP A 38 14.36 3.09 -1.68
C ASP A 38 13.09 2.64 -2.42
N GLY A 39 11.93 3.28 -2.22
CA GLY A 39 10.69 2.83 -2.89
C GLY A 39 10.10 1.54 -2.31
N SER A 40 10.61 1.09 -1.17
CA SER A 40 10.07 -0.02 -0.38
C SER A 40 8.62 0.24 0.02
N TYR A 41 7.84 -0.83 0.10
CA TYR A 41 6.41 -0.75 0.40
C TYR A 41 5.91 -1.99 1.12
N ILE A 42 4.78 -1.82 1.82
CA ILE A 42 3.95 -2.93 2.30
C ILE A 42 2.60 -2.89 1.59
N GLY A 43 2.13 -4.05 1.19
CA GLY A 43 0.85 -4.26 0.56
C GLY A 43 -0.05 -5.19 1.38
N LEU A 44 -1.34 -4.89 1.41
CA LEU A 44 -2.36 -5.70 2.07
C LEU A 44 -3.45 -6.09 1.06
N VAL A 45 -3.82 -7.37 1.05
CA VAL A 45 -4.89 -7.90 0.21
C VAL A 45 -6.00 -8.48 1.09
N ASN A 46 -7.19 -7.89 0.97
CA ASN A 46 -8.37 -8.35 1.71
C ASN A 46 -8.98 -9.61 1.07
N ARG A 47 -10.05 -10.15 1.67
CA ARG A 47 -10.71 -11.37 1.15
C ARG A 47 -11.39 -11.19 -0.20
N ASP A 48 -11.73 -9.96 -0.56
CA ASP A 48 -12.38 -9.60 -1.82
C ASP A 48 -11.37 -9.32 -2.94
N GLY A 49 -10.06 -9.39 -2.63
CA GLY A 49 -8.98 -9.08 -3.57
C GLY A 49 -8.63 -7.59 -3.66
N ASN A 50 -9.24 -6.74 -2.84
CA ASN A 50 -8.87 -5.32 -2.78
C ASN A 50 -7.48 -5.20 -2.19
N THR A 51 -6.65 -4.40 -2.86
CA THR A 51 -5.25 -4.19 -2.51
C THR A 51 -5.06 -2.78 -1.98
N VAL A 52 -4.31 -2.65 -0.89
CA VAL A 52 -3.82 -1.37 -0.38
C VAL A 52 -2.31 -1.45 -0.26
N GLN A 53 -1.61 -0.56 -0.94
CA GLN A 53 -0.17 -0.40 -0.86
C GLN A 53 0.18 0.86 -0.05
N ILE A 54 1.20 0.74 0.77
CA ILE A 54 1.68 1.80 1.66
C ILE A 54 3.18 1.92 1.44
N SER A 55 3.60 3.09 0.97
CA SER A 55 5.00 3.41 0.73
C SER A 55 5.36 4.73 1.40
N LYS A 56 6.65 4.95 1.66
CA LYS A 56 7.11 6.23 2.19
C LYS A 56 7.05 7.30 1.09
N TYR A 57 6.42 8.44 1.38
CA TYR A 57 6.32 9.56 0.43
C TYR A 57 7.33 10.65 0.74
N ASP A 58 7.39 11.06 2.01
CA ASP A 58 8.41 11.97 2.53
C ASP A 58 8.74 11.64 4.00
N ARG A 59 9.41 12.56 4.72
CA ARG A 59 9.79 12.38 6.12
C ARG A 59 8.60 12.12 7.06
N PHE A 60 7.42 12.69 6.77
CA PHE A 60 6.27 12.72 7.66
C PHE A 60 5.03 12.04 7.07
N LEU A 61 5.03 11.82 5.75
CA LEU A 61 3.89 11.32 5.00
C LEU A 61 4.20 9.99 4.30
N PHE A 62 3.17 9.17 4.27
CA PHE A 62 3.11 7.89 3.59
C PHE A 62 2.08 7.99 2.48
N LEU A 63 2.42 7.44 1.33
CA LEU A 63 1.51 7.31 0.21
C LEU A 63 0.70 6.04 0.41
N ILE A 64 -0.62 6.19 0.44
CA ILE A 64 -1.59 5.10 0.39
C ILE A 64 -2.06 4.99 -1.04
N GLU A 65 -1.90 3.82 -1.66
CA GLU A 65 -2.39 3.53 -3.01
C GLU A 65 -3.32 2.33 -3.03
N ILE A 66 -4.40 2.43 -3.78
CA ILE A 66 -5.36 1.37 -4.05
C ILE A 66 -5.34 1.16 -5.56
N PRO A 67 -4.54 0.19 -6.07
CA PRO A 67 -4.40 -0.04 -7.49
C PRO A 67 -5.69 -0.60 -8.11
N VAL A 68 -6.06 -0.04 -9.26
CA VAL A 68 -7.16 -0.49 -10.12
C VAL A 68 -6.53 -1.08 -11.39
N TYR A 69 -6.08 -2.33 -11.30
CA TYR A 69 -5.27 -2.98 -12.34
C TYR A 69 -5.92 -2.97 -13.73
N GLN A 70 -7.24 -3.14 -13.80
CA GLN A 70 -7.99 -3.15 -15.07
C GLN A 70 -7.93 -1.80 -15.80
N GLU A 71 -7.83 -0.71 -15.04
CA GLU A 71 -7.86 0.66 -15.58
C GLU A 71 -6.46 1.27 -15.69
N GLN A 72 -5.42 0.53 -15.28
CA GLN A 72 -4.05 1.06 -15.12
C GLN A 72 -4.08 2.39 -14.35
N ALA A 73 -4.75 2.37 -13.20
CA ALA A 73 -4.97 3.55 -12.37
C ALA A 73 -4.79 3.21 -10.89
N SER A 74 -4.75 4.22 -10.05
CA SER A 74 -4.87 4.06 -8.61
C SER A 74 -5.74 5.14 -7.99
N TYR A 75 -6.40 4.79 -6.89
CA TYR A 75 -6.79 5.79 -5.91
C TYR A 75 -5.63 6.01 -4.95
N TYR A 76 -5.42 7.24 -4.50
CA TYR A 76 -4.36 7.53 -3.53
C TYR A 76 -4.71 8.62 -2.52
N ALA A 77 -4.04 8.58 -1.37
CA ALA A 77 -4.07 9.60 -0.34
C ALA A 77 -2.72 9.67 0.41
N LEU A 78 -2.46 10.79 1.09
CA LEU A 78 -1.26 10.96 1.93
C LEU A 78 -1.63 10.90 3.40
N PHE A 79 -1.03 9.97 4.12
CA PHE A 79 -1.32 9.70 5.54
C PHE A 79 -0.08 9.98 6.40
N THR A 80 -0.30 10.49 7.60
CA THR A 80 0.73 10.49 8.65
C THR A 80 0.93 9.08 9.21
N TYR A 81 2.05 8.85 9.91
CA TYR A 81 2.31 7.59 10.59
C TYR A 81 1.13 7.08 11.44
N PHE A 82 0.53 7.94 12.26
CA PHE A 82 -0.61 7.57 13.11
C PHE A 82 -1.84 7.17 12.29
N GLN A 83 -2.10 7.85 11.18
CA GLN A 83 -3.19 7.49 10.27
C GLN A 83 -2.93 6.15 9.58
N VAL A 84 -1.68 5.83 9.25
CA VAL A 84 -1.32 4.50 8.72
C VAL A 84 -1.60 3.40 9.74
N ILE A 85 -1.17 3.58 11.00
CA ILE A 85 -1.42 2.60 12.06
C ILE A 85 -2.94 2.39 12.25
N GLN A 86 -3.72 3.47 12.23
CA GLN A 86 -5.18 3.37 12.30
C GLN A 86 -5.76 2.63 11.08
N LEU A 87 -5.30 2.96 9.88
CA LEU A 87 -5.71 2.29 8.65
C LEU A 87 -5.43 0.78 8.70
N LEU A 88 -4.23 0.37 9.14
CA LEU A 88 -3.89 -1.04 9.30
C LEU A 88 -4.87 -1.74 10.25
N GLN A 89 -5.16 -1.15 11.41
CA GLN A 89 -6.14 -1.70 12.35
C GLN A 89 -7.53 -1.85 11.73
N ASP A 90 -7.97 -0.85 10.97
CA ASP A 90 -9.30 -0.83 10.37
C ASP A 90 -9.40 -1.84 9.21
N LEU A 91 -8.38 -1.96 8.37
CA LEU A 91 -8.32 -2.98 7.30
C LEU A 91 -8.43 -4.39 7.87
N TYR A 92 -7.76 -4.69 8.98
CA TYR A 92 -7.86 -6.00 9.66
C TYR A 92 -9.24 -6.24 10.29
N LYS A 93 -10.04 -5.20 10.52
CA LYS A 93 -11.44 -5.30 10.96
C LYS A 93 -12.44 -5.38 9.80
N GLY A 94 -11.96 -5.39 8.54
CA GLY A 94 -12.81 -5.46 7.35
C GLY A 94 -13.27 -4.11 6.81
N PHE A 95 -12.56 -3.02 7.13
CA PHE A 95 -12.81 -1.71 6.55
C PHE A 95 -12.62 -1.72 5.02
N ASP A 96 -13.52 -1.03 4.32
CA ASP A 96 -13.44 -0.86 2.87
C ASP A 96 -12.50 0.32 2.52
N PRO A 97 -11.33 0.06 1.89
CA PRO A 97 -10.36 1.11 1.60
C PRO A 97 -10.87 2.17 0.63
N TYR A 98 -11.86 1.87 -0.22
CA TYR A 98 -12.43 2.87 -1.14
C TYR A 98 -13.26 3.95 -0.43
N THR A 99 -13.55 3.77 0.86
CA THR A 99 -14.26 4.76 1.69
C THR A 99 -13.33 5.76 2.38
N ILE A 100 -12.00 5.66 2.16
CA ILE A 100 -11.03 6.62 2.66
C ILE A 100 -11.40 8.02 2.17
N LYS A 101 -11.53 8.97 3.11
CA LYS A 101 -11.86 10.36 2.78
C LYS A 101 -10.69 11.02 2.06
N GLY A 102 -10.99 11.71 0.96
CA GLY A 102 -10.01 12.48 0.21
C GLY A 102 -9.13 11.66 -0.74
N LEU A 103 -9.53 10.41 -1.05
CA LEU A 103 -8.92 9.66 -2.15
C LEU A 103 -8.98 10.48 -3.44
N LYS A 104 -7.84 10.58 -4.11
CA LYS A 104 -7.71 11.12 -5.46
C LYS A 104 -7.57 9.96 -6.42
N PHE A 105 -8.13 10.08 -7.62
CA PHE A 105 -7.98 9.09 -8.67
C PHE A 105 -6.96 9.58 -9.70
N GLU A 106 -6.03 8.72 -10.09
CA GLU A 106 -5.04 9.01 -11.12
C GLU A 106 -4.83 7.79 -12.02
N GLN A 107 -4.90 8.03 -13.33
CA GLN A 107 -4.55 7.03 -14.33
C GLN A 107 -3.05 7.11 -14.59
N TYR A 108 -2.37 5.97 -14.59
CA TYR A 108 -0.99 5.90 -15.05
C TYR A 108 -0.99 6.27 -16.53
N LEU A 109 -0.31 7.37 -16.89
CA LEU A 109 -0.38 7.97 -18.21
C LEU A 109 -0.25 6.94 -19.34
N ASN A 110 -1.30 6.81 -20.15
CA ASN A 110 -1.19 6.42 -21.57
C ASN A 110 -0.55 7.57 -22.35
N LYS A 111 0.67 8.00 -22.00
CA LYS A 111 1.49 8.74 -22.96
C LYS A 111 1.93 7.74 -24.01
N LYS A 112 1.10 7.54 -25.04
CA LYS A 112 1.66 7.35 -26.38
C LYS A 112 2.66 8.49 -26.53
N ALA A 113 3.94 8.16 -26.44
CA ALA A 113 5.01 9.01 -26.92
C ALA A 113 4.70 9.23 -28.40
N THR A 114 3.99 10.32 -28.72
CA THR A 114 3.85 10.78 -30.08
C THR A 114 5.26 11.19 -30.50
N LYS A 115 5.87 10.34 -31.34
CA LYS A 115 7.14 10.57 -32.01
C LYS A 115 7.17 11.93 -32.71
#